data_AF-A0A439F9V4-F1
#
_entry.id   AF-A0A439F9V4-F1
#
_cell.length_a   1.000
_cell.length_b   1.000
_cell.length_c   1.000
_cell.angle_alpha   90.00
_cell.angle_beta   90.00
_cell.angle_gamma   90.00
#
_symmetry.space_group_name_H-M   'P 1'
#
loop_
_entity.id
_entity.type
_entity.pdbx_description
1 polymer ?
#
loop_
_entity_poly.entity_id
_entity_poly.type
_entity_poly.pdbx_seq_one_letter_code
_entity_poly.pdbx_strand_id
1 'polypeptide(L)'
;MPNQTKRDRLRQLGALNTRPEAVRAPWFRESSFFDPLDLVQVKYEMLRHVHEDGVNKADAAALFGLSRPTYYQAEAAFEREGIAGLLPRTRGPKSAHKLTDEVMQLIEQNQHTGAPLQARSLAQLLHSTLGISVHPRSIERAMARKKNGEPHARTPMLPHGCKDFYETPRAAVLCGQACVKDMGAIVFHGFWQGLAVLIAAPQPSPSMHRRPEPPPTASAAVHDRQLVHMLANMVLAAETRGNHVY
;
A
#
# COMPACT_ATOMS: atom_id res chain seq x y z
N MET A 1 -22.31 -10.04 5.55
CA MET A 1 -21.40 -8.94 5.20
C MET A 1 -21.25 -8.91 3.70
N PRO A 2 -21.51 -7.79 3.00
CA PRO A 2 -21.26 -7.74 1.56
C PRO A 2 -19.78 -8.10 1.30
N ASN A 3 -19.54 -8.94 0.29
CA ASN A 3 -18.19 -9.40 -0.05
C ASN A 3 -17.41 -8.23 -0.66
N GLN A 4 -16.75 -7.43 0.19
CA GLN A 4 -16.07 -6.22 -0.21
C GLN A 4 -14.90 -6.53 -1.14
N THR A 5 -14.87 -5.92 -2.33
CA THR A 5 -13.81 -6.16 -3.32
C THR A 5 -12.48 -5.51 -2.91
N LYS A 6 -11.35 -5.99 -3.46
CA LYS A 6 -10.03 -5.36 -3.26
C LYS A 6 -10.06 -3.86 -3.59
N ARG A 7 -10.70 -3.51 -4.70
CA ARG A 7 -10.83 -2.13 -5.17
C ARG A 7 -11.59 -1.25 -4.17
N ASP A 8 -12.63 -1.77 -3.53
CA ASP A 8 -13.40 -1.02 -2.53
C ASP A 8 -12.58 -0.79 -1.26
N ARG A 9 -11.80 -1.78 -0.82
CA ARG A 9 -10.85 -1.62 0.30
C ARG A 9 -9.79 -0.55 0.01
N LEU A 10 -9.20 -0.56 -1.19
CA LEU A 10 -8.27 0.48 -1.62
C LEU A 10 -8.90 1.87 -1.61
N ARG A 11 -10.16 2.00 -2.07
CA ARG A 11 -10.89 3.27 -2.02
C ARG A 11 -11.11 3.75 -0.59
N GLN A 12 -11.53 2.87 0.31
CA GLN A 12 -11.77 3.23 1.71
C GLN A 12 -10.49 3.69 2.42
N LEU A 13 -9.35 3.08 2.12
CA LEU A 13 -8.04 3.49 2.62
C LEU A 13 -7.46 4.74 1.92
N GLY A 14 -8.13 5.26 0.90
CA GLY A 14 -7.58 6.29 0.02
C GLY A 14 -6.42 5.81 -0.85
N ALA A 15 -6.07 4.52 -0.79
CA ALA A 15 -4.95 3.88 -1.46
C ALA A 15 -5.22 3.51 -2.93
N LEU A 16 -6.41 3.78 -3.47
CA LEU A 16 -6.70 3.49 -4.87
C LEU A 16 -5.92 4.45 -5.79
N ASN A 17 -5.04 3.89 -6.63
CA ASN A 17 -4.40 4.63 -7.71
C ASN A 17 -5.42 4.98 -8.78
N THR A 18 -5.55 6.27 -9.10
CA THR A 18 -6.48 6.77 -10.12
C THR A 18 -5.96 6.63 -11.54
N ARG A 19 -4.65 6.37 -11.72
CA ARG A 19 -3.99 6.22 -13.03
C ARG A 19 -3.11 4.97 -13.08
N PRO A 20 -3.69 3.76 -12.92
CA PRO A 20 -2.92 2.51 -12.98
C PRO A 20 -2.18 2.30 -14.31
N GLU A 21 -2.76 2.78 -15.42
CA GLU A 21 -2.18 2.69 -16.76
C GLU A 21 -0.89 3.48 -16.94
N ALA A 22 -0.62 4.45 -16.06
CA ALA A 22 0.61 5.23 -16.07
C ALA A 22 1.81 4.46 -15.49
N VAL A 23 1.58 3.35 -14.78
CA VAL A 23 2.65 2.49 -14.24
C VAL A 23 3.24 1.64 -15.38
N ARG A 24 4.51 1.88 -15.71
CA ARG A 24 5.22 1.24 -16.83
C ARG A 24 6.28 0.23 -16.39
N ALA A 25 6.56 0.09 -15.10
CA ALA A 25 7.48 -0.92 -14.58
C ALA A 25 7.06 -2.34 -15.04
N PRO A 26 7.96 -3.12 -15.69
CA PRO A 26 7.59 -4.40 -16.31
C PRO A 26 6.96 -5.42 -15.35
N TRP A 27 7.46 -5.50 -14.12
CA TRP A 27 6.97 -6.46 -13.12
C TRP A 27 5.52 -6.22 -12.68
N PHE A 28 4.97 -5.00 -12.87
CA PHE A 28 3.54 -4.72 -12.68
C PHE A 28 2.64 -5.32 -13.76
N ARG A 29 3.20 -5.77 -14.88
CA ARG A 29 2.47 -6.43 -15.98
C ARG A 29 2.66 -7.94 -15.97
N GLU A 30 3.81 -8.39 -15.53
CA GLU A 30 4.23 -9.79 -15.57
C GLU A 30 3.70 -10.61 -14.40
N SER A 31 3.33 -9.97 -13.28
CA SER A 31 2.86 -10.66 -12.08
C SER A 31 1.67 -9.98 -11.43
N SER A 32 0.69 -10.77 -11.01
CA SER A 32 -0.49 -10.30 -10.26
C SER A 32 -0.18 -9.87 -8.82
N PHE A 33 1.03 -10.14 -8.34
CA PHE A 33 1.52 -9.68 -7.04
C PHE A 33 1.69 -8.16 -6.97
N PHE A 34 2.11 -7.55 -8.09
CA PHE A 34 2.29 -6.11 -8.22
C PHE A 34 1.04 -5.49 -8.82
N ASP A 35 0.29 -4.74 -8.02
CA ASP A 35 -0.99 -4.19 -8.44
C ASP A 35 -0.87 -2.69 -8.77
N PRO A 36 -1.03 -2.28 -10.03
CA PRO A 36 -0.97 -0.85 -10.39
C PRO A 36 -2.13 -0.05 -9.80
N LEU A 37 -3.22 -0.70 -9.34
CA LEU A 37 -4.33 -0.07 -8.62
C LEU A 37 -3.97 0.26 -7.17
N ASP A 38 -2.94 -0.36 -6.59
CA ASP A 38 -2.53 -0.12 -5.21
C ASP A 38 -1.46 0.98 -5.15
N LEU A 39 -1.90 2.21 -4.84
CA LEU A 39 -1.01 3.38 -4.82
C LEU A 39 0.10 3.24 -3.76
N VAL A 40 -0.14 2.51 -2.67
CA VAL A 40 0.85 2.31 -1.61
C VAL A 40 1.96 1.40 -2.13
N GLN A 41 1.59 0.31 -2.81
CA GLN A 41 2.55 -0.59 -3.46
C GLN A 41 3.36 0.13 -4.55
N VAL A 42 2.68 0.91 -5.40
CA VAL A 42 3.34 1.69 -6.46
C VAL A 42 4.38 2.65 -5.88
N LYS A 43 4.04 3.37 -4.80
CA LYS A 43 4.99 4.27 -4.12
C LYS A 43 6.15 3.49 -3.49
N TYR A 44 5.86 2.36 -2.85
CA TYR A 44 6.90 1.55 -2.22
C TYR A 44 7.89 1.01 -3.25
N GLU A 45 7.40 0.41 -4.33
CA GLU A 45 8.24 -0.11 -5.41
C GLU A 45 9.05 1.00 -6.10
N MET A 46 8.49 2.20 -6.26
CA MET A 46 9.21 3.37 -6.77
C MET A 46 10.39 3.75 -5.86
N LEU A 47 10.17 3.81 -4.53
CA LEU A 47 11.23 4.13 -3.58
C LEU A 47 12.29 3.02 -3.58
N ARG A 48 11.87 1.75 -3.53
CA ARG A 48 12.78 0.59 -3.59
C ARG A 48 13.65 0.63 -4.84
N HIS A 49 13.06 0.91 -6.01
CA HIS A 49 13.79 0.96 -7.27
C HIS A 49 14.92 2.00 -7.25
N VAL A 50 14.69 3.18 -6.67
CA VAL A 50 15.76 4.19 -6.49
C VAL A 50 16.82 3.73 -5.50
N HIS A 51 16.43 3.15 -4.36
CA HIS A 51 17.36 2.78 -3.30
C HIS A 51 18.24 1.58 -3.66
N GLU A 52 17.66 0.55 -4.28
CA GLU A 52 18.35 -0.71 -4.59
C GLU A 52 19.08 -0.64 -5.94
N ASP A 53 18.46 -0.01 -6.95
CA ASP A 53 18.99 -0.03 -8.33
C ASP A 53 19.70 1.28 -8.70
N GLY A 54 19.76 2.26 -7.79
CA GLY A 54 20.51 3.51 -7.96
C GLY A 54 20.01 4.42 -9.07
N VAL A 55 18.78 4.22 -9.55
CA VAL A 55 18.21 4.99 -10.66
C VAL A 55 17.89 6.42 -10.26
N ASN A 56 17.81 7.32 -11.25
CA ASN A 56 17.43 8.71 -11.01
C ASN A 56 15.99 8.81 -10.46
N LYS A 57 15.79 9.63 -9.43
CA LYS A 57 14.49 9.90 -8.78
C LYS A 57 13.39 10.32 -9.77
N ALA A 58 13.73 11.11 -10.78
CA ALA A 58 12.80 11.57 -11.80
C ALA A 58 12.38 10.46 -12.77
N ASP A 59 13.33 9.63 -13.18
CA ASP A 59 13.07 8.50 -14.08
C ASP A 59 12.24 7.44 -13.37
N ALA A 60 12.54 7.15 -12.10
CA ALA A 60 11.71 6.29 -11.27
C ALA A 60 10.29 6.86 -11.15
N ALA A 61 10.12 8.14 -10.79
CA ALA A 61 8.78 8.74 -10.70
C ALA A 61 8.01 8.57 -12.02
N ALA A 62 8.65 8.82 -13.18
CA ALA A 62 8.03 8.65 -14.49
C ALA A 62 7.71 7.18 -14.82
N LEU A 63 8.59 6.23 -14.48
CA LEU A 63 8.39 4.79 -14.67
C LEU A 63 7.19 4.28 -13.89
N PHE A 64 6.98 4.80 -12.68
CA PHE A 64 5.87 4.42 -11.80
C PHE A 64 4.61 5.30 -11.98
N GLY A 65 4.58 6.18 -13.00
CA GLY A 65 3.40 7.00 -13.30
C GLY A 65 3.11 8.10 -12.26
N LEU A 66 4.13 8.47 -11.46
CA LEU A 66 4.07 9.47 -10.40
C LEU A 66 4.87 10.73 -10.78
N SER A 67 4.67 11.80 -9.99
CA SER A 67 5.40 13.06 -10.19
C SER A 67 6.66 13.10 -9.33
N ARG A 68 7.66 13.91 -9.73
CA ARG A 68 8.85 14.19 -8.90
C ARG A 68 8.48 14.69 -7.50
N PRO A 69 7.55 15.65 -7.31
CA PRO A 69 7.09 16.02 -5.98
C PRO A 69 6.51 14.85 -5.17
N THR A 70 5.78 13.94 -5.83
CA THR A 70 5.24 12.74 -5.17
C THR A 70 6.36 11.83 -4.66
N TYR A 71 7.45 11.68 -5.42
CA TYR A 71 8.62 10.94 -4.98
C TYR A 71 9.17 11.50 -3.65
N TYR A 72 9.51 12.80 -3.61
CA TYR A 72 10.10 13.40 -2.41
C TYR A 72 9.16 13.34 -1.20
N GLN A 73 7.85 13.52 -1.43
CA GLN A 73 6.85 13.38 -0.36
C GLN A 73 6.75 11.94 0.15
N ALA A 74 6.82 10.95 -0.74
CA ALA A 74 6.79 9.55 -0.37
C ALA A 74 8.07 9.15 0.38
N GLU A 75 9.24 9.57 -0.09
CA GLU A 75 10.54 9.35 0.54
C GLU A 75 10.55 9.87 1.97
N ALA A 76 10.24 11.16 2.16
CA ALA A 76 10.20 11.78 3.49
C ALA A 76 9.12 11.19 4.42
N ALA A 77 8.01 10.66 3.87
CA ALA A 77 6.99 10.00 4.69
C ALA A 77 7.41 8.57 5.07
N PHE A 78 8.06 7.86 4.16
CA PHE A 78 8.59 6.52 4.39
C PHE A 78 9.73 6.53 5.41
N GLU A 79 10.66 7.49 5.34
CA GLU A 79 11.73 7.62 6.33
C GLU A 79 11.20 7.84 7.75
N ARG A 80 10.07 8.56 7.87
CA ARG A 80 9.48 8.90 9.19
C ARG A 80 8.61 7.77 9.76
N GLU A 81 7.87 7.06 8.92
CA GLU A 81 6.77 6.18 9.35
C GLU A 81 6.80 4.80 8.67
N GLY A 82 7.83 4.50 7.88
CA GLY A 82 7.90 3.30 7.05
C GLY A 82 6.75 3.22 6.05
N ILE A 83 6.28 2.00 5.76
CA ILE A 83 5.16 1.76 4.84
C ILE A 83 3.90 2.52 5.26
N ALA A 84 3.69 2.75 6.56
CA ALA A 84 2.53 3.51 7.08
C ALA A 84 2.49 4.94 6.55
N GLY A 85 3.66 5.57 6.35
CA GLY A 85 3.76 6.92 5.81
C GLY A 85 3.30 7.04 4.36
N LEU A 86 3.25 5.94 3.62
CA LEU A 86 2.86 5.93 2.20
C LEU A 86 1.33 5.98 1.99
N LEU A 87 0.56 5.63 3.03
CA LEU A 87 -0.89 5.80 3.03
C LEU A 87 -1.25 7.29 2.92
N PRO A 88 -2.25 7.65 2.09
CA PRO A 88 -2.74 9.02 2.05
C PRO A 88 -3.29 9.44 3.40
N ARG A 89 -2.66 10.44 4.00
CA ARG A 89 -3.22 11.10 5.19
C ARG A 89 -4.48 11.85 4.79
N THR A 90 -5.55 11.68 5.56
CA THR A 90 -6.76 12.50 5.42
C THR A 90 -6.40 13.97 5.60
N ARG A 91 -6.44 14.74 4.51
CA ARG A 91 -6.32 16.19 4.56
C ARG A 91 -7.68 16.79 4.87
N GLY A 92 -7.81 17.45 6.03
CA GLY A 92 -9.02 18.15 6.44
C GLY A 92 -9.15 18.22 7.97
N PRO A 93 -10.10 19.02 8.49
CA PRO A 93 -10.37 19.08 9.93
C PRO A 93 -10.68 17.67 10.45
N LYS A 94 -9.88 17.20 11.41
CA LYS A 94 -9.97 15.83 11.96
C LYS A 94 -11.28 15.56 12.71
N SER A 95 -11.98 16.62 13.12
CA SER A 95 -13.32 16.55 13.69
C SER A 95 -14.19 17.64 13.07
N ALA A 96 -15.50 17.37 13.01
CA ALA A 96 -16.47 18.43 12.85
C ALA A 96 -16.51 19.20 14.17
N HIS A 97 -15.67 20.23 14.31
CA HIS A 97 -15.51 21.00 15.56
C HIS A 97 -16.82 21.60 16.11
N LYS A 98 -17.91 21.62 15.33
CA LYS A 98 -19.25 22.08 15.74
C LYS A 98 -20.27 20.95 15.95
N LEU A 99 -19.94 19.71 15.59
CA LEU A 99 -20.77 18.52 15.75
C LEU A 99 -20.00 17.53 16.64
N THR A 100 -19.74 17.97 17.88
CA THR A 100 -19.15 17.15 18.94
C THR A 100 -20.09 16.01 19.33
N ASP A 101 -19.60 15.05 20.13
CA ASP A 101 -20.42 13.92 20.58
C ASP A 101 -21.66 14.38 21.37
N GLU A 102 -21.52 15.42 22.18
CA GLU A 102 -22.63 16.06 22.91
C GLU A 102 -23.69 16.63 21.95
N VAL A 103 -23.27 17.33 20.89
CA VAL A 103 -24.17 17.86 19.86
C VAL A 103 -24.89 16.74 19.11
N MET A 104 -24.17 15.64 18.81
CA MET A 104 -24.75 14.46 18.16
C MET A 104 -25.78 13.75 19.06
N GLN A 105 -25.53 13.68 20.37
CA GLN A 105 -26.46 13.11 21.33
C GLN A 105 -27.78 13.90 21.41
N LEU A 106 -27.70 15.25 21.38
CA LEU A 106 -28.89 16.10 21.34
C LEU A 106 -29.69 15.94 20.03
N ILE A 107 -28.99 15.85 18.89
CA ILE A 107 -29.62 15.58 17.59
C ILE A 107 -30.36 14.23 17.63
N GLU A 108 -29.78 13.21 18.26
CA GLU A 108 -30.34 11.87 18.35
C GLU A 108 -31.56 11.80 19.26
N GLN A 109 -31.53 12.43 20.43
CA GLN A 109 -32.68 12.51 21.32
C GLN A 109 -33.90 13.05 20.57
N ASN A 110 -33.72 14.11 19.78
CA ASN A 110 -34.77 14.74 18.98
C ASN A 110 -35.16 13.96 17.71
N GLN A 111 -34.46 12.88 17.38
CA GLN A 111 -34.87 11.95 16.32
C GLN A 111 -35.64 10.74 16.84
N HIS A 112 -35.50 10.40 18.12
CA HIS A 112 -36.23 9.29 18.74
C HIS A 112 -37.54 9.74 19.40
N THR A 113 -37.74 11.04 19.64
CA THR A 113 -38.99 11.58 20.20
C THR A 113 -40.06 11.75 19.11
N GLY A 114 -40.77 10.67 18.78
CA GLY A 114 -42.05 10.67 18.05
C GLY A 114 -41.99 11.09 16.57
N ALA A 115 -41.66 12.37 16.29
CA ALA A 115 -41.55 12.94 14.96
C ALA A 115 -40.12 13.48 14.73
N PRO A 116 -39.30 12.83 13.90
CA PRO A 116 -37.91 13.23 13.70
C PRO A 116 -37.84 14.62 13.08
N LEU A 117 -37.13 15.52 13.75
CA LEU A 117 -36.91 16.88 13.24
C LEU A 117 -36.06 16.86 11.96
N GLN A 118 -36.43 17.71 11.00
CA GLN A 118 -35.61 17.93 9.81
C GLN A 118 -34.31 18.66 10.17
N ALA A 119 -33.28 18.52 9.34
CA ALA A 119 -31.95 19.12 9.58
C ALA A 119 -32.00 20.65 9.77
N ARG A 120 -32.97 21.34 9.15
CA ARG A 120 -33.18 22.79 9.36
C ARG A 120 -33.68 23.10 10.78
N SER A 121 -34.65 22.33 11.27
CA SER A 121 -35.19 22.48 12.63
C SER A 121 -34.14 22.10 13.69
N LEU A 122 -33.33 21.08 13.42
CA LEU A 122 -32.19 20.72 14.26
C LEU A 122 -31.14 21.84 14.33
N ALA A 123 -30.83 22.50 13.21
CA ALA A 123 -29.92 23.64 13.21
C ALA A 123 -30.43 24.81 14.07
N GLN A 124 -31.75 25.07 14.03
CA GLN A 124 -32.38 26.08 14.89
C GLN A 124 -32.32 25.69 16.37
N LEU A 125 -32.60 24.43 16.68
CA LEU A 125 -32.52 23.90 18.04
C LEU A 125 -31.09 23.99 18.62
N LEU A 126 -30.08 23.62 17.83
CA LEU A 126 -28.68 23.75 18.24
C LEU A 126 -28.28 25.20 18.51
N HIS A 127 -28.83 26.14 17.75
CA HIS A 127 -28.62 27.55 17.98
C HIS A 127 -29.31 28.03 19.25
N SER A 128 -30.58 27.66 19.49
CA SER A 128 -31.34 28.10 20.66
C SER A 128 -30.86 27.49 21.97
N THR A 129 -30.44 26.22 21.95
CA THR A 129 -30.11 25.45 23.16
C THR A 129 -28.62 25.54 23.50
N LEU A 130 -27.74 25.54 22.50
CA LEU A 130 -26.29 25.48 22.69
C LEU A 130 -25.55 26.71 22.15
N GLY A 131 -26.24 27.66 21.49
CA GLY A 131 -25.60 28.80 20.85
C GLY A 131 -24.78 28.45 19.60
N ILE A 132 -24.81 27.19 19.14
CA ILE A 132 -23.95 26.69 18.06
C ILE A 132 -24.64 26.88 16.71
N SER A 133 -24.03 27.66 15.82
CA SER A 133 -24.49 27.78 14.43
C SER A 133 -23.88 26.68 13.55
N VAL A 134 -24.73 25.73 13.15
CA VAL A 134 -24.39 24.62 12.23
C VAL A 134 -25.29 24.66 11.00
N HIS A 135 -24.69 24.51 9.82
CA HIS A 135 -25.47 24.46 8.57
C HIS A 135 -26.26 23.13 8.48
N PRO A 136 -27.53 23.12 8.03
CA PRO A 136 -28.35 21.91 7.90
C PRO A 136 -27.67 20.79 7.11
N ARG A 137 -26.97 21.13 6.01
CA ARG A 137 -26.15 20.20 5.22
C ARG A 137 -25.08 19.45 6.03
N SER A 138 -24.50 20.09 7.06
CA SER A 138 -23.51 19.44 7.92
C SER A 138 -24.16 18.42 8.86
N ILE A 139 -25.37 18.72 9.35
CA ILE A 139 -26.19 17.81 10.16
C ILE A 139 -26.59 16.60 9.31
N GLU A 140 -27.11 16.81 8.11
CA GLU A 140 -27.43 15.74 7.15
C GLU A 140 -26.23 14.81 6.90
N ARG A 141 -25.05 15.39 6.65
CA ARG A 141 -23.83 14.62 6.42
C ARG A 141 -23.39 13.83 7.64
N ALA A 142 -23.50 14.40 8.85
CA ALA A 142 -23.16 13.69 10.07
C ALA A 142 -24.12 12.53 10.35
N MET A 143 -25.42 12.74 10.14
CA MET A 143 -26.44 11.70 10.23
C MET A 143 -26.21 10.57 9.22
N ALA A 144 -25.85 10.91 7.98
CA ALA A 144 -25.54 9.93 6.93
C ALA A 144 -24.28 9.10 7.25
N ARG A 145 -23.23 9.73 7.81
CA ARG A 145 -22.01 9.03 8.24
C ARG A 145 -22.29 7.98 9.32
N LYS A 146 -23.17 8.29 10.28
CA LYS A 146 -23.55 7.36 11.36
C LYS A 146 -24.47 6.24 10.86
N LYS A 147 -25.44 6.55 9.98
CA LYS A 147 -26.35 5.55 9.39
C LYS A 147 -25.62 4.55 8.50
N ASN A 148 -24.61 5.01 7.76
CA ASN A 148 -23.71 4.17 6.98
C ASN A 148 -22.58 3.59 7.85
N GLY A 149 -22.85 3.32 9.14
CA GLY A 149 -21.90 2.75 10.09
C GLY A 149 -21.42 1.36 9.69
N GLU A 150 -20.66 1.26 8.61
CA GLU A 150 -19.56 0.33 8.60
C GLU A 150 -18.66 0.78 9.76
N PRO A 151 -18.33 -0.10 10.73
CA PRO A 151 -17.20 0.17 11.58
C PRO A 151 -16.08 0.50 10.60
N HIS A 152 -15.47 1.69 10.71
CA HIS A 152 -14.20 1.90 10.03
C HIS A 152 -13.33 0.76 10.52
N ALA A 153 -13.15 -0.28 9.69
CA ALA A 153 -12.34 -1.42 10.03
C ALA A 153 -11.02 -0.79 10.46
N ARG A 154 -10.70 -0.90 11.75
CA ARG A 154 -9.58 -0.17 12.35
C ARG A 154 -8.41 -0.40 11.43
N THR A 155 -7.94 0.64 10.74
CA THR A 155 -6.85 0.49 9.78
C THR A 155 -5.73 -0.18 10.55
N PRO A 156 -5.30 -1.38 10.15
CA PRO A 156 -4.37 -2.16 10.95
C PRO A 156 -3.09 -1.34 11.13
N MET A 157 -2.62 -1.19 12.36
CA MET A 157 -1.43 -0.41 12.64
C MET A 157 -0.21 -1.30 12.36
N LEU A 158 0.47 -1.08 11.24
CA LEU A 158 1.65 -1.85 10.88
C LEU A 158 2.91 -1.35 11.64
N PRO A 159 3.79 -2.24 12.11
CA PRO A 159 5.09 -1.87 12.67
C PRO A 159 5.98 -1.15 11.64
N HIS A 160 6.93 -0.32 12.11
CA HIS A 160 7.87 0.40 11.24
C HIS A 160 8.76 -0.54 10.40
N GLY A 161 9.07 -1.74 10.90
CA GLY A 161 9.85 -2.78 10.21
C GLY A 161 9.03 -3.76 9.36
N CYS A 162 7.77 -3.47 9.05
CA CYS A 162 6.91 -4.42 8.34
C CYS A 162 7.32 -4.70 6.87
N LYS A 163 8.30 -3.98 6.32
CA LYS A 163 8.74 -4.15 4.93
C LYS A 163 9.30 -5.54 4.64
N ASP A 164 9.92 -6.20 5.62
CA ASP A 164 10.55 -7.51 5.43
C ASP A 164 9.51 -8.61 5.11
N PHE A 165 8.30 -8.46 5.65
CA PHE A 165 7.15 -9.33 5.32
C PHE A 165 6.69 -9.18 3.87
N TYR A 166 7.01 -8.06 3.22
CA TYR A 166 6.76 -7.85 1.81
C TYR A 166 7.96 -8.23 0.94
N GLU A 167 9.19 -7.90 1.34
CA GLU A 167 10.39 -8.21 0.54
C GLU A 167 10.56 -9.73 0.33
N THR A 168 10.20 -10.55 1.30
CA THR A 168 10.29 -12.02 1.19
C THR A 168 9.45 -12.58 0.03
N PRO A 169 8.11 -12.41 0.00
CA PRO A 169 7.30 -12.86 -1.14
C PRO A 169 7.63 -12.10 -2.42
N ARG A 170 8.01 -10.81 -2.34
CA ARG A 170 8.42 -10.02 -3.51
C ARG A 170 9.64 -10.63 -4.22
N ALA A 171 10.68 -10.99 -3.48
CA ALA A 171 11.89 -11.60 -4.04
C ALA A 171 11.56 -12.97 -4.66
N ALA A 172 10.76 -13.79 -3.98
CA ALA A 172 10.32 -15.07 -4.51
C ALA A 172 9.54 -14.90 -5.84
N VAL A 173 8.72 -13.84 -5.97
CA VAL A 173 7.97 -13.55 -7.20
C VAL A 173 8.91 -13.24 -8.35
N LEU A 174 9.87 -12.35 -8.13
CA LEU A 174 10.81 -11.95 -9.19
C LEU A 174 11.77 -13.08 -9.58
N CYS A 175 12.09 -14.00 -8.66
CA CYS A 175 12.89 -15.18 -8.96
C CYS A 175 12.08 -16.33 -9.59
N GLY A 176 10.76 -16.17 -9.78
CA GLY A 176 9.89 -17.24 -10.29
C GLY A 176 9.70 -18.41 -9.31
N GLN A 177 9.97 -18.19 -8.02
CA GLN A 177 9.92 -19.19 -6.95
C GLN A 177 8.70 -19.04 -6.02
N ALA A 178 7.87 -18.02 -6.23
CA ALA A 178 6.76 -17.74 -5.32
C ALA A 178 5.65 -18.78 -5.42
N CYS A 179 5.17 -19.26 -4.26
CA CYS A 179 3.99 -20.10 -4.20
C CYS A 179 2.70 -19.26 -4.07
N VAL A 180 1.59 -19.77 -4.60
CA VAL A 180 0.28 -19.08 -4.60
C VAL A 180 -0.18 -18.70 -3.19
N LYS A 181 0.17 -19.51 -2.18
CA LYS A 181 -0.20 -19.26 -0.79
C LYS A 181 0.49 -18.03 -0.21
N ASP A 182 1.76 -17.81 -0.56
CA ASP A 182 2.58 -16.72 0.00
C ASP A 182 2.20 -15.35 -0.61
N MET A 183 1.82 -15.34 -1.88
CA MET A 183 1.36 -14.13 -2.58
C MET A 183 -0.10 -13.77 -2.24
N GLY A 184 -0.91 -14.76 -1.86
CA GLY A 184 -2.36 -14.65 -1.77
C GLY A 184 -2.84 -13.50 -0.89
N ALA A 185 -2.13 -13.21 0.21
CA ALA A 185 -2.46 -12.11 1.10
C ALA A 185 -2.42 -10.74 0.39
N ILE A 186 -1.34 -10.45 -0.35
CA ILE A 186 -1.18 -9.19 -1.08
C ILE A 186 -2.12 -9.13 -2.28
N VAL A 187 -2.21 -10.24 -3.05
CA VAL A 187 -3.04 -10.32 -4.25
C VAL A 187 -4.51 -10.08 -3.92
N PHE A 188 -5.03 -10.72 -2.86
CA PHE A 188 -6.45 -10.66 -2.51
C PHE A 188 -6.79 -9.43 -1.67
N HIS A 189 -5.94 -9.05 -0.71
CA HIS A 189 -6.25 -7.98 0.25
C HIS A 189 -5.80 -6.59 -0.21
N GLY A 190 -4.84 -6.50 -1.12
CA GLY A 190 -4.06 -5.27 -1.36
C GLY A 190 -2.85 -5.24 -0.45
N PHE A 191 -1.91 -4.34 -0.75
CA PHE A 191 -0.61 -4.27 -0.11
C PHE A 191 -0.70 -4.01 1.38
N TRP A 192 -1.41 -2.96 1.81
CA TRP A 192 -1.53 -2.61 3.23
C TRP A 192 -2.24 -3.68 4.07
N GLN A 193 -3.42 -4.12 3.60
CA GLN A 193 -4.20 -5.12 4.33
C GLN A 193 -3.57 -6.51 4.23
N GLY A 194 -2.93 -6.85 3.11
CA GLY A 194 -2.20 -8.09 2.93
C GLY A 194 -0.99 -8.18 3.85
N LEU A 195 -0.23 -7.08 4.03
CA LEU A 195 0.80 -6.99 5.06
C LEU A 195 0.26 -7.24 6.46
N ALA A 196 -0.90 -6.65 6.80
CA ALA A 196 -1.53 -6.90 8.10
C ALA A 196 -1.87 -8.39 8.30
N VAL A 197 -2.34 -9.08 7.25
CA VAL A 197 -2.61 -10.52 7.27
C VAL A 197 -1.32 -11.32 7.43
N LEU A 198 -0.25 -10.99 6.69
CA LEU A 198 1.04 -11.68 6.78
C LEU A 198 1.68 -11.54 8.16
N ILE A 199 1.55 -10.36 8.79
CA ILE A 199 2.08 -10.12 10.13
C ILE A 199 1.26 -10.86 11.20
N ALA A 200 -0.07 -10.92 11.04
CA ALA A 200 -0.95 -11.62 11.96
C ALA A 200 -0.91 -13.15 11.81
N ALA A 201 -0.43 -13.64 10.66
CA ALA A 201 -0.28 -15.07 10.43
C ALA A 201 0.78 -15.67 11.39
N PRO A 202 0.54 -16.86 11.96
CA PRO A 202 1.56 -17.58 12.71
C PRO A 202 2.77 -17.78 11.80
N GLN A 203 3.91 -17.19 12.16
CA GLN A 203 5.15 -17.50 11.46
C GLN A 203 5.40 -18.99 11.65
N PRO A 204 5.76 -19.75 10.60
CA PRO A 204 6.24 -21.10 10.82
C PRO A 204 7.38 -21.00 11.83
N SER A 205 7.26 -21.71 12.95
CA SER A 205 8.35 -21.83 13.92
C SER A 205 9.63 -22.05 13.13
N PRO A 206 10.72 -21.32 13.41
CA PRO A 206 11.98 -21.56 12.72
C PRO A 206 12.24 -23.05 12.88
N SER A 207 12.15 -23.78 11.77
CA SER A 207 12.48 -25.19 11.76
C SER A 207 13.91 -25.22 12.26
N MET A 208 14.10 -25.70 13.51
CA MET A 208 15.40 -26.00 14.05
C MET A 208 16.16 -26.67 12.92
N HIS A 209 17.27 -26.04 12.50
CA HIS A 209 18.08 -26.48 11.38
C HIS A 209 18.14 -28.01 11.36
N ARG A 210 17.36 -28.65 10.49
CA ARG A 210 17.67 -30.02 10.11
C ARG A 210 18.94 -29.86 9.31
N ARG A 211 20.06 -30.17 9.97
CA ARG A 211 21.36 -30.33 9.34
C ARG A 211 21.12 -31.09 8.03
N PRO A 212 21.49 -30.54 6.86
CA PRO A 212 21.36 -31.30 5.64
C PRO A 212 22.24 -32.54 5.78
N GLU A 213 21.63 -33.71 5.66
CA GLU A 213 22.35 -34.96 5.40
C GLU A 213 23.25 -34.73 4.17
N PRO A 214 24.54 -35.11 4.23
CA PRO A 214 25.44 -34.91 3.11
C PRO A 214 24.93 -35.71 1.90
N PRO A 215 24.87 -35.11 0.70
CA PRO A 215 24.51 -35.85 -0.51
C PRO A 215 25.60 -36.88 -0.83
N PRO A 216 25.25 -38.03 -1.45
CA PRO A 216 26.26 -38.92 -2.01
C PRO A 216 27.04 -38.16 -3.07
N THR A 217 28.37 -38.28 -2.99
CA THR A 217 29.33 -37.69 -3.93
C THR A 217 29.00 -38.10 -5.36
N ALA A 218 28.48 -37.15 -6.13
CA ALA A 218 28.40 -37.22 -7.58
C ALA A 218 29.12 -36.00 -8.17
N SER A 219 30.22 -36.32 -8.84
CA SER A 219 31.12 -35.53 -9.68
C SER A 219 30.70 -34.11 -10.08
N ALA A 220 31.64 -33.20 -9.88
CA ALA A 220 31.59 -31.78 -10.20
C ALA A 220 31.30 -31.48 -11.69
N ALA A 221 30.30 -30.65 -11.92
CA ALA A 221 30.26 -29.69 -13.01
C ALA A 221 29.76 -28.37 -12.42
N VAL A 222 30.66 -27.69 -11.70
CA VAL A 222 30.43 -26.33 -11.21
C VAL A 222 30.54 -25.42 -12.43
N HIS A 223 29.40 -25.02 -12.98
CA HIS A 223 29.34 -23.89 -13.89
C HIS A 223 29.63 -22.63 -13.08
N ASP A 224 30.90 -22.23 -13.09
CA ASP A 224 31.37 -21.04 -12.41
C ASP A 224 30.84 -19.79 -13.15
N ARG A 225 29.93 -19.08 -12.48
CA ARG A 225 29.28 -17.86 -12.98
C ARG A 225 30.31 -16.75 -13.26
N GLN A 226 31.46 -16.76 -12.57
CA GLN A 226 32.56 -15.84 -12.86
C GLN A 226 33.22 -16.15 -14.21
N LEU A 227 33.33 -17.42 -14.57
CA LEU A 227 33.93 -17.85 -15.83
C LEU A 227 33.04 -17.49 -17.01
N VAL A 228 31.71 -17.60 -16.86
CA VAL A 228 30.72 -17.13 -17.85
C VAL A 228 30.80 -15.61 -18.03
N HIS A 229 30.89 -14.83 -16.95
CA HIS A 229 31.06 -13.38 -17.03
C HIS A 229 32.41 -12.98 -17.66
N MET A 230 33.48 -13.71 -17.37
CA MET A 230 34.81 -13.44 -17.91
C MET A 230 34.86 -13.72 -19.42
N LEU A 231 34.24 -14.81 -19.88
CA LEU A 231 34.10 -15.13 -21.30
C LEU A 231 33.22 -14.10 -22.03
N ALA A 232 32.10 -13.68 -21.45
CA ALA A 232 31.24 -12.65 -22.04
C ALA A 232 31.98 -11.31 -22.22
N ASN A 233 32.78 -10.90 -21.23
CA ASN A 233 33.60 -9.69 -21.33
C ASN A 233 34.73 -9.80 -22.36
N MET A 234 35.34 -10.98 -22.54
CA MET A 234 36.36 -11.19 -23.58
C MET A 234 35.78 -11.12 -25.00
N VAL A 235 34.57 -11.64 -25.22
CA VAL A 235 33.88 -11.57 -26.52
C VAL A 235 33.53 -10.11 -26.88
N LEU A 236 32.96 -9.35 -25.93
CA LEU A 236 32.67 -7.93 -26.11
C LEU A 236 33.92 -7.07 -26.36
N ALA A 237 35.06 -7.45 -25.75
CA ALA A 237 36.35 -6.79 -25.97
C ALA A 237 36.99 -7.13 -27.33
N ALA A 238 36.63 -8.26 -27.94
CA ALA A 238 37.10 -8.64 -29.28
C ALA A 238 36.28 -7.94 -30.38
N GLU A 239 34.97 -7.79 -30.19
CA GLU A 239 34.08 -7.09 -31.14
C GLU A 239 34.36 -5.57 -31.20
N THR A 240 34.80 -4.96 -30.09
CA THR A 240 35.16 -3.53 -30.06
C THR A 240 36.52 -3.21 -30.70
N ARG A 241 37.38 -4.20 -30.95
CA ARG A 241 38.66 -3.99 -31.66
C ARG A 241 38.56 -4.14 -33.18
N GLY A 242 37.41 -4.54 -33.71
CA GLY A 242 37.17 -4.67 -35.16
C GLY A 242 36.74 -3.39 -35.88
N ASN A 243 36.40 -2.31 -35.15
CA ASN A 243 35.78 -1.11 -35.74
C ASN A 243 36.72 0.12 -35.88
N HIS A 244 38.03 -0.04 -35.73
CA HIS A 244 39.00 1.02 -36.01
C HIS A 244 40.19 0.51 -36.83
N VAL A 245 39.97 0.33 -38.14
CA VAL A 245 41.02 0.42 -39.17
C VAL A 245 40.39 1.03 -40.43
N TYR A 246 40.76 2.28 -40.70
CA TYR A 246 40.61 3.15 -41.89
C TYR A 246 39.28 3.18 -42.65
#